data_AF-A0A1T4UZE9-F1
#
_entry.id   AF-A0A1T4UZE9-F1
#
_cell.length_a   1.000
_cell.length_b   1.000
_cell.length_c   1.000
_cell.angle_alpha   90.00
_cell.angle_beta   90.00
_cell.angle_gamma   90.00
#
_symmetry.space_group_name_H-M   'P 1'
#
loop_
_entity.id
_entity.type
_entity.pdbx_description
1 polymer ?
#
loop_
_entity_poly.entity_id
_entity_poly.type
_entity_poly.pdbx_seq_one_letter_code
_entity_poly.pdbx_strand_id
1 'polypeptide(L)'
;MSSIYEQKIIVTSKKELVQIIENRISAFGPECSLNDLDVSNITDMSELFLNSDFNGDISEWDVFNVEDMSYMFSGSKFSKDISSWNIIRAWKTIETAFKNTPFEDNPFELFDFFIMDRWHEDILKKGGRIKVRTNDELRLVIRQLIREYGSSANLNVLDVSLLTDLSYALSNLKFDGNIFAWRFPNAGTSLEGMFMNTDLNSDISNWNVFRVHNMKKMFKGSSFNGDISKWDVINCRNMSSMFESSKFTGDISKWKTTNVTDMSYMFCESVFNGDISEWNLISVKYLEGTFKESIFNQDISKWKVGCCKNFAYCFDNSKFTGDISNWLVSAAENMEYMFCESEFNGDISRWNVSNVKLMSGMFSGSKFNRDISKWNVSNVCEMSWIFEDSMFNQDISDWDVSSVQESFSMFDNCPFDGDLSRWQLGEHCGIDEHLWDLMHKNNKTD
;
A
#
# COMPACT_ATOMS: atom_id res chain seq x y z
N MET A 1 -17.03 14.73 61.71
CA MET A 1 -18.15 15.46 61.07
C MET A 1 -18.37 14.83 59.71
N SER A 2 -19.61 14.45 59.43
CA SER A 2 -20.07 13.69 58.26
C SER A 2 -19.67 14.37 56.95
N SER A 3 -18.84 13.72 56.11
CA SER A 3 -18.69 14.07 54.69
C SER A 3 -19.83 13.37 53.95
N ILE A 4 -20.84 14.17 53.63
CA ILE A 4 -21.95 13.79 52.75
C ILE A 4 -21.35 13.64 51.35
N TYR A 5 -21.63 12.54 50.66
CA TYR A 5 -21.42 12.42 49.22
C TYR A 5 -22.23 13.54 48.56
N GLU A 6 -21.60 14.57 48.01
CA GLU A 6 -22.30 15.51 47.12
C GLU A 6 -22.77 14.72 45.89
N GLN A 7 -24.08 14.62 45.73
CA GLN A 7 -24.71 13.87 44.67
C GLN A 7 -24.54 14.67 43.36
N LYS A 8 -23.74 14.16 42.40
CA LYS A 8 -23.54 14.82 41.10
C LYS A 8 -24.87 14.98 40.36
N ILE A 9 -25.02 16.08 39.62
CA ILE A 9 -26.16 16.35 38.76
C ILE A 9 -26.00 15.49 37.51
N ILE A 10 -26.83 14.46 37.35
CA ILE A 10 -26.80 13.57 36.19
C ILE A 10 -27.32 14.33 34.97
N VAL A 11 -26.49 14.43 33.94
CA VAL A 11 -26.85 15.08 32.67
C VAL A 11 -27.21 14.00 31.65
N THR A 12 -28.38 14.13 31.03
CA THR A 12 -28.97 13.08 30.18
C THR A 12 -28.93 13.40 28.70
N SER A 13 -28.62 14.65 28.32
CA SER A 13 -28.50 15.07 26.92
C SER A 13 -27.56 16.25 26.73
N LYS A 14 -26.99 16.40 25.53
CA LYS A 14 -26.16 17.55 25.15
C LYS A 14 -26.90 18.89 25.35
N LYS A 15 -28.19 18.95 25.00
CA LYS A 15 -29.00 20.18 25.16
C LYS A 15 -29.12 20.60 26.62
N GLU A 16 -29.30 19.65 27.52
CA GLU A 16 -29.32 19.89 28.96
C GLU A 16 -27.96 20.38 29.45
N LEU A 17 -26.86 19.74 29.01
CA LEU A 17 -25.50 20.13 29.36
C LEU A 17 -25.21 21.60 28.96
N VAL A 18 -25.50 21.97 27.72
CA VAL A 18 -25.32 23.35 27.21
C VAL A 18 -26.08 24.35 28.08
N GLN A 19 -27.34 24.07 28.40
CA GLN A 19 -28.17 24.98 29.19
C GLN A 19 -27.62 25.18 30.60
N ILE A 20 -27.11 24.11 31.24
CA ILE A 20 -26.50 24.18 32.57
C ILE A 20 -25.22 25.00 32.52
N ILE A 21 -24.37 24.77 31.51
CA ILE A 21 -23.11 25.51 31.31
C ILE A 21 -23.37 27.01 31.16
N GLU A 22 -24.27 27.40 30.27
CA GLU A 22 -24.61 28.83 30.04
C GLU A 22 -25.12 29.50 31.32
N ASN A 23 -26.01 28.83 32.05
CA ASN A 23 -26.56 29.33 33.31
C ASN A 23 -25.47 29.48 34.38
N ARG A 24 -24.54 28.52 34.47
CA ARG A 24 -23.43 28.53 35.44
C ARG A 24 -22.43 29.64 35.13
N ILE A 25 -22.04 29.79 33.86
CA ILE A 25 -21.16 30.88 33.43
C ILE A 25 -21.81 32.23 33.70
N SER A 26 -23.10 32.40 33.43
CA SER A 26 -23.81 33.65 33.70
C SER A 26 -23.93 33.97 35.18
N ALA A 27 -24.08 32.96 36.05
CA ALA A 27 -24.29 33.16 37.48
C ALA A 27 -22.98 33.31 38.28
N PHE A 28 -21.94 32.58 37.89
CA PHE A 28 -20.70 32.43 38.66
C PHE A 28 -19.44 32.84 37.89
N GLY A 29 -19.58 33.23 36.63
CA GLY A 29 -18.48 33.64 35.76
C GLY A 29 -17.80 32.48 35.03
N PRO A 30 -16.86 32.80 34.12
CA PRO A 30 -16.21 31.81 33.24
C PRO A 30 -15.27 30.82 33.94
N GLU A 31 -14.84 31.11 35.17
CA GLU A 31 -13.93 30.24 35.97
C GLU A 31 -14.70 29.26 36.88
N CYS A 32 -16.03 29.18 36.77
CA CYS A 32 -16.84 28.29 37.62
C CYS A 32 -16.51 26.80 37.36
N SER A 33 -16.34 26.00 38.41
CA SER A 33 -16.17 24.55 38.26
C SER A 33 -17.50 23.90 37.85
N LEU A 34 -17.41 22.89 37.00
CA LEU A 34 -18.52 22.06 36.54
C LEU A 34 -18.30 20.58 36.88
N ASN A 35 -17.41 20.26 37.81
CA ASN A 35 -17.14 18.88 38.24
C ASN A 35 -18.30 18.25 39.03
N ASP A 36 -19.29 19.05 39.44
CA ASP A 36 -20.55 18.59 40.03
C ASP A 36 -21.51 17.96 39.00
N LEU A 37 -21.19 18.01 37.71
CA LEU A 37 -21.95 17.37 36.64
C LEU A 37 -21.45 15.95 36.37
N ASP A 38 -22.37 15.00 36.26
CA ASP A 38 -22.12 13.66 35.73
C ASP A 38 -22.50 13.62 34.24
N VAL A 39 -21.49 13.58 33.38
CA VAL A 39 -21.59 13.60 31.92
C VAL A 39 -21.40 12.22 31.28
N SER A 40 -21.36 11.14 32.08
CA SER A 40 -21.03 9.78 31.60
C SER A 40 -21.99 9.22 30.54
N ASN A 41 -23.19 9.80 30.40
CA ASN A 41 -24.19 9.42 29.40
C ASN A 41 -24.11 10.24 28.09
N ILE A 42 -23.20 11.21 27.99
CA ILE A 42 -23.08 12.09 26.84
C ILE A 42 -22.18 11.44 25.78
N THR A 43 -22.67 11.39 24.53
CA THR A 43 -21.92 10.87 23.38
C THR A 43 -21.44 11.96 22.42
N ASP A 44 -22.02 13.17 22.48
CA ASP A 44 -21.67 14.30 21.63
C ASP A 44 -21.42 15.54 22.49
N MET A 45 -20.18 16.04 22.44
CA MET A 45 -19.70 17.26 23.07
C MET A 45 -19.22 18.30 22.05
N SER A 46 -19.56 18.14 20.77
CA SER A 46 -19.16 19.10 19.74
C SER A 46 -19.69 20.51 20.07
N GLU A 47 -18.85 21.52 19.82
CA GLU A 47 -19.13 22.95 20.01
C GLU A 47 -19.45 23.41 21.44
N LEU A 48 -19.28 22.56 22.47
CA LEU A 48 -19.74 22.86 23.84
C LEU A 48 -19.19 24.17 24.43
N PHE A 49 -17.96 24.53 24.08
CA PHE A 49 -17.26 25.74 24.50
C PHE A 49 -16.71 26.56 23.32
N LEU A 50 -17.33 26.43 22.14
CA LEU A 50 -16.93 27.15 20.93
C LEU A 50 -16.92 28.67 21.16
N ASN A 51 -15.77 29.31 20.92
CA ASN A 51 -15.53 30.76 21.14
C ASN A 51 -15.90 31.24 22.56
N SER A 52 -15.87 30.35 23.56
CA SER A 52 -16.23 30.66 24.93
C SER A 52 -15.04 31.24 25.72
N ASP A 53 -15.34 32.16 26.64
CA ASP A 53 -14.40 32.61 27.68
C ASP A 53 -14.26 31.60 28.82
N PHE A 54 -15.02 30.49 28.80
CA PHE A 54 -14.98 29.46 29.84
C PHE A 54 -13.56 28.90 30.03
N ASN A 55 -13.16 28.86 31.30
CA ASN A 55 -11.90 28.31 31.76
C ASN A 55 -12.11 27.75 33.18
N GLY A 56 -13.23 27.10 33.43
CA GLY A 56 -13.52 26.45 34.70
C GLY A 56 -12.97 25.02 34.76
N ASP A 57 -12.90 24.45 35.97
CA ASP A 57 -12.43 23.07 36.17
C ASP A 57 -13.50 22.04 35.76
N ILE A 58 -13.11 21.15 34.83
CA ILE A 58 -13.87 20.03 34.26
C ILE A 58 -13.06 18.71 34.28
N SER A 59 -11.96 18.68 35.04
CA SER A 59 -11.02 17.56 35.08
C SER A 59 -11.62 16.24 35.59
N GLU A 60 -12.78 16.29 36.27
CA GLU A 60 -13.46 15.09 36.80
C GLU A 60 -14.53 14.50 35.87
N TRP A 61 -14.69 15.03 34.65
CA TRP A 61 -15.68 14.51 33.71
C TRP A 61 -15.31 13.11 33.20
N ASP A 62 -16.27 12.17 33.28
CA ASP A 62 -16.17 10.87 32.60
C ASP A 62 -16.65 11.01 31.15
N VAL A 63 -15.68 11.12 30.23
CA VAL A 63 -15.94 11.32 28.79
C VAL A 63 -15.80 10.03 27.97
N PHE A 64 -15.74 8.85 28.61
CA PHE A 64 -15.48 7.58 27.91
C PHE A 64 -16.48 7.27 26.78
N ASN A 65 -17.74 7.70 26.94
CA ASN A 65 -18.80 7.47 25.95
C ASN A 65 -18.88 8.54 24.86
N VAL A 66 -18.08 9.61 24.95
CA VAL A 66 -18.07 10.70 23.96
C VAL A 66 -17.42 10.22 22.66
N GLU A 67 -18.15 10.33 21.56
CA GLU A 67 -17.74 9.94 20.21
C GLU A 67 -17.41 11.16 19.33
N ASP A 68 -17.94 12.34 19.67
CA ASP A 68 -17.71 13.59 18.94
C ASP A 68 -17.36 14.75 19.87
N MET A 69 -16.17 15.33 19.67
CA MET A 69 -15.67 16.55 20.32
C MET A 69 -15.37 17.66 19.31
N SER A 70 -15.89 17.56 18.09
CA SER A 70 -15.59 18.52 17.01
C SER A 70 -15.82 19.95 17.47
N TYR A 71 -14.79 20.80 17.32
CA TYR A 71 -14.83 22.22 17.70
C TYR A 71 -15.20 22.52 19.16
N MET A 72 -15.13 21.53 20.06
CA MET A 72 -15.55 21.67 21.45
C MET A 72 -14.92 22.88 22.15
N PHE A 73 -13.62 23.13 21.95
CA PHE A 73 -12.87 24.25 22.53
C PHE A 73 -12.39 25.25 21.47
N SER A 74 -12.85 25.16 20.23
CA SER A 74 -12.32 25.96 19.13
C SER A 74 -12.47 27.46 19.42
N GLY A 75 -11.39 28.22 19.33
CA GLY A 75 -11.37 29.66 19.63
C GLY A 75 -11.66 30.02 21.10
N SER A 76 -11.65 29.05 22.02
CA SER A 76 -11.83 29.29 23.45
C SER A 76 -10.52 29.68 24.17
N LYS A 77 -10.64 30.20 25.39
CA LYS A 77 -9.51 30.47 26.30
C LYS A 77 -9.17 29.30 27.23
N PHE A 78 -9.76 28.13 27.01
CA PHE A 78 -9.61 26.99 27.90
C PHE A 78 -8.15 26.57 28.02
N SER A 79 -7.68 26.41 29.26
CA SER A 79 -6.28 26.11 29.59
C SER A 79 -6.12 25.20 30.81
N LYS A 80 -7.21 24.60 31.30
CA LYS A 80 -7.17 23.71 32.46
C LYS A 80 -6.65 22.34 32.07
N ASP A 81 -6.09 21.67 33.07
CA ASP A 81 -5.64 20.29 32.97
C ASP A 81 -6.85 19.35 32.82
N ILE A 82 -6.91 18.63 31.69
CA ILE A 82 -7.90 17.60 31.36
C ILE A 82 -7.20 16.29 30.96
N SER A 83 -5.95 16.14 31.40
CA SER A 83 -5.11 15.01 31.06
C SER A 83 -5.70 13.66 31.50
N SER A 84 -6.60 13.68 32.47
CA SER A 84 -7.35 12.52 32.97
C SER A 84 -8.43 11.98 32.02
N TRP A 85 -8.74 12.65 30.91
CA TRP A 85 -9.86 12.27 30.06
C TRP A 85 -9.55 11.07 29.17
N ASN A 86 -10.45 10.06 29.16
CA ASN A 86 -10.37 8.95 28.22
C ASN A 86 -11.11 9.27 26.91
N ILE A 87 -10.37 9.74 25.91
CA ILE A 87 -10.92 10.22 24.63
C ILE A 87 -10.88 9.17 23.50
N ILE A 88 -10.70 7.88 23.79
CA ILE A 88 -10.46 6.85 22.76
C ILE A 88 -11.59 6.73 21.73
N ARG A 89 -12.82 7.14 22.08
CA ARG A 89 -13.97 7.15 21.16
C ARG A 89 -14.09 8.43 20.33
N ALA A 90 -13.60 9.56 20.83
CA ALA A 90 -13.66 10.86 20.17
C ALA A 90 -12.33 11.31 19.52
N TRP A 91 -11.25 10.53 19.60
CA TRP A 91 -9.90 10.94 19.19
C TRP A 91 -9.81 11.51 17.75
N LYS A 92 -10.67 11.05 16.84
CA LYS A 92 -10.71 11.53 15.43
C LYS A 92 -11.14 12.99 15.31
N THR A 93 -11.79 13.52 16.33
CA THR A 93 -12.30 14.90 16.38
C THR A 93 -11.42 15.80 17.26
N ILE A 94 -10.32 15.27 17.82
CA ILE A 94 -9.53 16.02 18.80
C ILE A 94 -8.73 17.17 18.18
N GLU A 95 -8.25 17.01 16.94
CA GLU A 95 -7.55 18.08 16.22
C GLU A 95 -8.50 19.26 15.96
N THR A 96 -9.75 18.98 15.58
CA THR A 96 -10.76 20.04 15.37
C THR A 96 -11.27 20.61 16.69
N ALA A 97 -11.27 19.82 17.77
CA ALA A 97 -11.71 20.25 19.10
C ALA A 97 -10.91 21.46 19.62
N PHE A 98 -9.61 21.54 19.32
CA PHE A 98 -8.68 22.54 19.86
C PHE A 98 -8.18 23.56 18.83
N LYS A 99 -8.90 23.74 17.71
CA LYS A 99 -8.55 24.73 16.68
C LYS A 99 -8.52 26.16 17.24
N ASN A 100 -7.53 26.97 16.86
CA ASN A 100 -7.32 28.33 17.39
C ASN A 100 -7.23 28.39 18.93
N THR A 101 -6.65 27.37 19.57
CA THR A 101 -6.37 27.35 21.01
C THR A 101 -4.85 27.26 21.26
N PRO A 102 -4.37 27.50 22.50
CA PRO A 102 -2.96 27.31 22.84
C PRO A 102 -2.42 25.88 22.58
N PHE A 103 -3.31 24.91 22.36
CA PHE A 103 -2.99 23.51 22.14
C PHE A 103 -3.15 23.08 20.66
N GLU A 104 -3.41 24.01 19.74
CA GLU A 104 -3.68 23.71 18.32
C GLU A 104 -2.52 22.95 17.64
N ASP A 105 -1.27 23.29 17.98
CA ASP A 105 -0.09 22.67 17.37
C ASP A 105 0.06 21.19 17.75
N ASN A 106 -0.39 20.80 18.95
CA ASN A 106 -0.34 19.41 19.42
C ASN A 106 -1.34 19.11 20.54
N PRO A 107 -2.64 18.96 20.23
CA PRO A 107 -3.66 18.74 21.25
C PRO A 107 -3.54 17.37 21.94
N PHE A 108 -2.75 16.46 21.38
CA PHE A 108 -2.48 15.15 21.98
C PHE A 108 -1.55 15.23 23.20
N GLU A 109 -0.81 16.33 23.40
CA GLU A 109 -0.01 16.56 24.62
C GLU A 109 -0.86 16.85 25.86
N LEU A 110 -2.11 17.31 25.65
CA LEU A 110 -3.04 17.56 26.74
C LEU A 110 -3.49 16.30 27.44
N PHE A 111 -3.56 15.19 26.70
CA PHE A 111 -4.13 13.95 27.20
C PHE A 111 -3.01 13.09 27.70
N ASP A 112 -3.03 12.84 29.00
CA ASP A 112 -2.26 11.77 29.57
C ASP A 112 -2.98 10.47 29.19
N PHE A 113 -2.62 9.93 28.01
CA PHE A 113 -3.10 8.62 27.57
C PHE A 113 -2.81 7.51 28.61
N PHE A 114 -2.03 7.82 29.66
CA PHE A 114 -1.85 7.06 30.89
C PHE A 114 -3.09 6.93 31.82
N ILE A 115 -4.31 7.38 31.49
CA ILE A 115 -5.52 6.65 31.98
C ILE A 115 -5.71 5.32 31.19
N MET A 116 -4.59 4.66 30.91
CA MET A 116 -4.43 3.23 30.67
C MET A 116 -3.68 2.55 31.85
N ASP A 117 -3.25 3.30 32.87
CA ASP A 117 -2.24 2.82 33.82
C ASP A 117 -2.68 1.65 34.67
N ARG A 118 -3.87 1.66 35.26
CA ARG A 118 -4.21 0.58 36.20
C ARG A 118 -4.46 -0.76 35.52
N TRP A 119 -4.95 -0.77 34.28
CA TRP A 119 -5.24 -2.04 33.59
C TRP A 119 -4.00 -2.60 32.88
N HIS A 120 -3.21 -1.74 32.21
CA HIS A 120 -2.02 -2.17 31.49
C HIS A 120 -0.86 -2.48 32.44
N GLU A 121 -0.62 -1.68 33.48
CA GLU A 121 0.40 -2.03 34.50
C GLU A 121 0.05 -3.32 35.22
N ASP A 122 -1.22 -3.55 35.56
CA ASP A 122 -1.64 -4.81 36.20
C ASP A 122 -1.48 -6.01 35.27
N ILE A 123 -1.78 -5.85 33.98
CA ILE A 123 -1.56 -6.90 32.97
C ILE A 123 -0.07 -7.18 32.85
N LEU A 124 0.77 -6.16 32.72
CA LEU A 124 2.22 -6.30 32.58
C LEU A 124 2.86 -6.88 33.86
N LYS A 125 2.44 -6.43 35.05
CA LYS A 125 2.87 -6.99 36.35
C LYS A 125 2.44 -8.46 36.52
N LYS A 126 1.31 -8.86 35.92
CA LYS A 126 0.83 -10.26 35.89
C LYS A 126 1.41 -11.08 34.72
N GLY A 127 2.28 -10.50 33.90
CA GLY A 127 2.88 -11.17 32.73
C GLY A 127 1.92 -11.39 31.55
N GLY A 128 0.79 -10.70 31.52
CA GLY A 128 -0.18 -10.73 30.43
C GLY A 128 0.21 -9.82 29.26
N ARG A 129 -0.51 -9.98 28.14
CA ARG A 129 -0.40 -9.12 26.96
C ARG A 129 -1.63 -8.22 26.84
N ILE A 130 -1.41 -7.00 26.36
CA ILE A 130 -2.42 -6.00 26.05
C ILE A 130 -3.19 -6.47 24.82
N LYS A 131 -4.45 -6.85 24.98
CA LYS A 131 -5.30 -7.24 23.86
C LYS A 131 -5.76 -6.03 23.09
N VAL A 132 -5.35 -5.96 21.83
CA VAL A 132 -5.73 -4.89 20.91
C VAL A 132 -6.94 -5.33 20.09
N ARG A 133 -7.96 -4.46 20.00
CA ARG A 133 -9.25 -4.78 19.37
C ARG A 133 -9.39 -4.22 17.97
N THR A 134 -8.69 -3.13 17.66
CA THR A 134 -8.73 -2.49 16.33
C THR A 134 -7.34 -2.10 15.85
N ASN A 135 -7.17 -1.94 14.55
CA ASN A 135 -5.90 -1.46 13.97
C ASN A 135 -5.61 0.02 14.34
N ASP A 136 -6.64 0.83 14.54
CA ASP A 136 -6.49 2.22 15.02
C ASP A 136 -5.89 2.25 16.44
N GLU A 137 -6.44 1.44 17.35
CA GLU A 137 -5.90 1.24 18.70
C GLU A 137 -4.44 0.74 18.63
N LEU A 138 -4.17 -0.23 17.75
CA LEU A 138 -2.82 -0.76 17.56
C LEU A 138 -1.82 0.35 17.22
N ARG A 139 -2.14 1.16 16.21
CA ARG A 139 -1.25 2.25 15.75
C ARG A 139 -1.00 3.30 16.83
N LEU A 140 -2.01 3.67 17.60
CA LEU A 140 -1.87 4.62 18.70
C LEU A 140 -0.93 4.09 19.78
N VAL A 141 -1.17 2.85 20.22
CA VAL A 141 -0.35 2.22 21.27
C VAL A 141 1.08 1.99 20.78
N ILE A 142 1.28 1.57 19.53
CA ILE A 142 2.63 1.45 18.94
C ILE A 142 3.38 2.78 18.96
N ARG A 143 2.74 3.87 18.51
CA ARG A 143 3.37 5.20 18.49
C ARG A 143 3.72 5.66 19.90
N GLN A 144 2.86 5.40 20.87
CA GLN A 144 3.13 5.72 22.27
C GLN A 144 4.31 4.91 22.82
N LEU A 145 4.32 3.59 22.61
CA LEU A 145 5.42 2.72 23.05
C LEU A 145 6.75 3.11 22.41
N ILE A 146 6.76 3.53 21.14
CA ILE A 146 7.98 4.03 20.48
C ILE A 146 8.41 5.39 21.05
N ARG A 147 7.47 6.27 21.43
CA ARG A 147 7.80 7.55 22.09
C ARG A 147 8.42 7.32 23.47
N GLU A 148 7.88 6.38 24.24
CA GLU A 148 8.34 6.09 25.61
C GLU A 148 9.65 5.29 25.64
N TYR A 149 9.75 4.24 24.82
CA TYR A 149 10.83 3.25 24.89
C TYR A 149 11.80 3.31 23.70
N GLY A 150 11.59 4.25 22.76
CA GLY A 150 12.40 4.42 21.55
C GLY A 150 12.04 3.44 20.43
N SER A 151 12.80 3.51 19.33
CA SER A 151 12.58 2.69 18.12
C SER A 151 12.65 1.18 18.38
N SER A 152 13.38 0.77 19.42
CA SER A 152 13.60 -0.63 19.77
C SER A 152 12.57 -1.17 20.78
N ALA A 153 11.45 -0.47 20.98
CA ALA A 153 10.38 -0.85 21.91
C ALA A 153 9.94 -2.32 21.72
N ASN A 154 9.77 -3.04 22.82
CA ASN A 154 9.27 -4.42 22.78
C ASN A 154 7.75 -4.44 22.64
N LEU A 155 7.26 -4.58 21.40
CA LEU A 155 5.84 -4.63 21.09
C LEU A 155 5.21 -6.02 21.30
N ASN A 156 5.94 -7.02 21.80
CA ASN A 156 5.35 -8.29 22.21
C ASN A 156 4.40 -8.14 23.41
N VAL A 157 4.44 -7.01 24.11
CA VAL A 157 3.41 -6.64 25.10
C VAL A 157 2.02 -6.57 24.47
N LEU A 158 1.90 -6.40 23.16
CA LEU A 158 0.65 -6.35 22.42
C LEU A 158 0.24 -7.73 21.92
N ASP A 159 -1.03 -8.07 22.12
CA ASP A 159 -1.70 -9.23 21.55
C ASP A 159 -2.62 -8.78 20.40
N VAL A 160 -2.17 -9.06 19.18
CA VAL A 160 -2.84 -8.72 17.92
C VAL A 160 -3.72 -9.86 17.39
N SER A 161 -3.91 -10.95 18.15
CA SER A 161 -4.57 -12.17 17.67
C SER A 161 -6.05 -12.00 17.30
N LEU A 162 -6.70 -10.93 17.74
CA LEU A 162 -8.08 -10.62 17.39
C LEU A 162 -8.21 -9.84 16.07
N LEU A 163 -7.11 -9.32 15.53
CA LEU A 163 -7.14 -8.48 14.35
C LEU A 163 -7.25 -9.31 13.06
N THR A 164 -8.09 -8.86 12.15
CA THR A 164 -8.14 -9.31 10.74
C THR A 164 -7.44 -8.31 9.82
N ASP A 165 -7.02 -7.16 10.33
CA ASP A 165 -6.36 -6.12 9.56
C ASP A 165 -5.27 -5.48 10.40
N LEU A 166 -4.02 -5.60 9.96
CA LEU A 166 -2.84 -4.92 10.51
C LEU A 166 -2.22 -4.00 9.46
N SER A 167 -2.99 -3.61 8.44
CA SER A 167 -2.48 -2.83 7.33
C SER A 167 -1.85 -1.55 7.85
N TYR A 168 -0.65 -1.22 7.38
CA TYR A 168 0.11 -0.03 7.74
C TYR A 168 0.34 0.19 9.25
N ALA A 169 0.21 -0.84 10.10
CA ALA A 169 0.34 -0.70 11.55
C ALA A 169 1.70 -0.13 12.01
N LEU A 170 2.77 -0.45 11.27
CA LEU A 170 4.14 -0.01 11.55
C LEU A 170 4.73 0.87 10.42
N SER A 171 3.91 1.26 9.44
CA SER A 171 4.34 1.98 8.23
C SER A 171 4.96 3.34 8.54
N ASN A 172 6.04 3.67 7.83
CA ASN A 172 6.80 4.93 7.92
C ASN A 172 7.34 5.20 9.34
N LEU A 173 7.53 4.16 10.15
CA LEU A 173 8.13 4.30 11.48
C LEU A 173 9.59 3.91 11.45
N LYS A 174 10.41 4.62 12.24
CA LYS A 174 11.74 4.14 12.62
C LYS A 174 11.55 3.14 13.75
N PHE A 175 11.38 1.87 13.40
CA PHE A 175 11.09 0.81 14.35
C PHE A 175 11.91 -0.45 14.06
N ASP A 176 12.76 -0.83 15.02
CA ASP A 176 13.60 -2.04 14.99
C ASP A 176 13.34 -2.95 16.20
N GLY A 177 12.27 -2.70 16.95
CA GLY A 177 11.90 -3.44 18.15
C GLY A 177 11.35 -4.84 17.91
N ASN A 178 10.93 -5.50 18.99
CA ASN A 178 10.57 -6.93 18.97
C ASN A 178 9.05 -7.17 18.76
N ILE A 179 8.71 -7.94 17.73
CA ILE A 179 7.34 -8.40 17.39
C ILE A 179 7.25 -9.92 17.15
N PHE A 180 8.26 -10.68 17.58
CA PHE A 180 8.38 -12.14 17.38
C PHE A 180 7.16 -12.93 17.89
N ALA A 181 6.47 -12.44 18.91
CA ALA A 181 5.35 -13.14 19.54
C ALA A 181 3.99 -12.85 18.88
N TRP A 182 3.94 -12.05 17.81
CA TRP A 182 2.68 -11.72 17.12
C TRP A 182 2.13 -12.93 16.35
N ARG A 183 0.80 -13.06 16.29
CA ARG A 183 0.10 -14.21 15.72
C ARG A 183 -1.12 -13.75 14.94
N PHE A 184 -1.42 -14.43 13.82
CA PHE A 184 -2.49 -14.08 12.89
C PHE A 184 -3.47 -15.25 12.69
N PRO A 185 -4.27 -15.62 13.71
CA PRO A 185 -5.12 -16.81 13.64
C PRO A 185 -6.38 -16.62 12.78
N ASN A 186 -6.70 -15.40 12.36
CA ASN A 186 -7.94 -15.10 11.65
C ASN A 186 -7.77 -15.27 10.15
N ALA A 187 -8.78 -15.87 9.50
CA ALA A 187 -8.81 -15.97 8.05
C ALA A 187 -9.03 -14.59 7.42
N GLY A 188 -8.36 -14.32 6.30
CA GLY A 188 -8.51 -13.05 5.60
C GLY A 188 -7.61 -11.94 6.15
N THR A 189 -6.67 -12.24 7.05
CA THR A 189 -5.80 -11.22 7.63
C THR A 189 -5.08 -10.44 6.52
N SER A 190 -5.15 -9.11 6.60
CA SER A 190 -4.37 -8.19 5.76
C SER A 190 -3.14 -7.70 6.52
N LEU A 191 -1.96 -7.82 5.89
CA LEU A 191 -0.70 -7.22 6.32
C LEU A 191 -0.25 -6.13 5.34
N GLU A 192 -1.20 -5.53 4.61
CA GLU A 192 -0.89 -4.54 3.57
C GLU A 192 -0.07 -3.37 4.12
N GLY A 193 1.08 -3.09 3.52
CA GLY A 193 1.91 -1.96 3.89
C GLY A 193 2.38 -1.97 5.34
N MET A 194 2.27 -3.11 6.05
CA MET A 194 2.51 -3.18 7.49
C MET A 194 3.87 -2.59 7.88
N PHE A 195 4.90 -2.82 7.06
CA PHE A 195 6.28 -2.32 7.24
C PHE A 195 6.74 -1.43 6.08
N MET A 196 5.82 -0.78 5.36
CA MET A 196 6.19 0.12 4.28
C MET A 196 7.09 1.25 4.82
N ASN A 197 8.22 1.51 4.14
CA ASN A 197 9.25 2.49 4.52
C ASN A 197 9.69 2.38 6.00
N THR A 198 9.75 1.16 6.53
CA THR A 198 10.10 0.89 7.94
C THR A 198 11.51 0.32 8.04
N ASP A 199 12.28 0.76 9.04
CA ASP A 199 13.60 0.22 9.37
C ASP A 199 13.52 -1.08 10.20
N LEU A 200 12.83 -2.09 9.68
CA LEU A 200 12.56 -3.33 10.40
C LEU A 200 13.78 -4.26 10.43
N ASN A 201 14.29 -4.55 11.63
CA ASN A 201 15.31 -5.58 11.87
C ASN A 201 14.82 -6.70 12.82
N SER A 202 13.51 -6.79 13.04
CA SER A 202 12.91 -7.77 13.96
C SER A 202 12.90 -9.18 13.35
N ASP A 203 13.10 -10.19 14.19
CA ASP A 203 12.88 -11.59 13.79
C ASP A 203 11.37 -11.88 13.70
N ILE A 204 10.92 -12.15 12.47
CA ILE A 204 9.55 -12.55 12.14
C ILE A 204 9.49 -13.95 11.50
N SER A 205 10.59 -14.71 11.57
CA SER A 205 10.72 -16.02 10.93
C SER A 205 9.73 -17.06 11.47
N ASN A 206 9.27 -16.88 12.72
CA ASN A 206 8.32 -17.78 13.39
C ASN A 206 6.84 -17.47 13.09
N TRP A 207 6.55 -16.40 12.34
CA TRP A 207 5.17 -15.98 12.08
C TRP A 207 4.42 -17.04 11.28
N ASN A 208 3.24 -17.43 11.76
CA ASN A 208 2.33 -18.25 10.99
C ASN A 208 1.46 -17.34 10.11
N VAL A 209 1.82 -17.24 8.83
CA VAL A 209 1.12 -16.44 7.83
C VAL A 209 0.13 -17.24 6.98
N PHE A 210 -0.14 -18.51 7.33
CA PHE A 210 -1.02 -19.40 6.56
C PHE A 210 -2.41 -18.82 6.29
N ARG A 211 -2.91 -17.91 7.12
CA ARG A 211 -4.24 -17.31 6.98
C ARG A 211 -4.25 -15.89 6.38
N VAL A 212 -3.07 -15.35 6.07
CA VAL A 212 -2.91 -14.01 5.47
C VAL A 212 -3.25 -14.08 3.99
N HIS A 213 -4.10 -13.17 3.52
CA HIS A 213 -4.54 -13.12 2.12
C HIS A 213 -3.96 -11.93 1.34
N ASN A 214 -3.56 -10.87 2.04
CA ASN A 214 -3.03 -9.65 1.45
C ASN A 214 -1.70 -9.27 2.10
N MET A 215 -0.63 -9.23 1.31
CA MET A 215 0.72 -8.77 1.69
C MET A 215 1.19 -7.63 0.78
N LYS A 216 0.26 -6.96 0.10
CA LYS A 216 0.54 -5.81 -0.76
C LYS A 216 1.42 -4.80 -0.03
N LYS A 217 2.50 -4.33 -0.66
CA LYS A 217 3.41 -3.30 -0.11
C LYS A 217 4.03 -3.62 1.27
N MET A 218 3.93 -4.86 1.76
CA MET A 218 4.27 -5.17 3.16
C MET A 218 5.67 -4.71 3.55
N PHE A 219 6.66 -4.84 2.65
CA PHE A 219 8.05 -4.41 2.83
C PHE A 219 8.52 -3.37 1.80
N LYS A 220 7.59 -2.65 1.14
CA LYS A 220 7.93 -1.62 0.16
C LYS A 220 8.83 -0.56 0.81
N GLY A 221 9.99 -0.28 0.20
CA GLY A 221 10.97 0.69 0.72
C GLY A 221 11.57 0.34 2.08
N SER A 222 11.31 -0.86 2.61
CA SER A 222 11.86 -1.31 3.90
C SER A 222 13.31 -1.76 3.77
N SER A 223 14.08 -1.55 4.83
CA SER A 223 15.42 -2.13 4.98
C SER A 223 15.41 -3.58 5.48
N PHE A 224 14.24 -4.19 5.66
CA PHE A 224 14.08 -5.57 6.11
C PHE A 224 14.83 -6.57 5.23
N ASN A 225 15.63 -7.43 5.87
CA ASN A 225 16.33 -8.54 5.22
C ASN A 225 16.38 -9.81 6.10
N GLY A 226 15.37 -9.99 6.97
CA GLY A 226 15.27 -11.14 7.86
C GLY A 226 14.79 -12.42 7.16
N ASP A 227 14.93 -13.56 7.82
CA ASP A 227 14.49 -14.86 7.28
C ASP A 227 12.96 -14.98 7.28
N ILE A 228 12.39 -15.20 6.09
CA ILE A 228 10.98 -15.51 5.86
C ILE A 228 10.80 -16.78 5.00
N SER A 229 11.86 -17.57 4.85
CA SER A 229 11.90 -18.76 3.98
C SER A 229 10.89 -19.84 4.38
N LYS A 230 10.49 -19.87 5.66
CA LYS A 230 9.57 -20.86 6.24
C LYS A 230 8.10 -20.45 6.20
N TRP A 231 7.79 -19.26 5.70
CA TRP A 231 6.42 -18.77 5.63
C TRP A 231 5.59 -19.59 4.63
N ASP A 232 4.44 -20.10 5.09
CA ASP A 232 3.47 -20.74 4.21
C ASP A 232 2.49 -19.70 3.64
N VAL A 233 2.79 -19.23 2.43
CA VAL A 233 2.05 -18.17 1.74
C VAL A 233 0.93 -18.69 0.83
N ILE A 234 0.55 -19.97 0.93
CA ILE A 234 -0.42 -20.61 0.03
C ILE A 234 -1.79 -19.92 -0.04
N ASN A 235 -2.22 -19.23 1.02
CA ASN A 235 -3.49 -18.50 1.03
C ASN A 235 -3.36 -17.01 0.67
N CYS A 236 -2.15 -16.52 0.41
CA CYS A 236 -1.97 -15.17 -0.09
C CYS A 236 -2.58 -15.05 -1.51
N ARG A 237 -3.18 -13.90 -1.79
CA ARG A 237 -3.79 -13.54 -3.08
C ARG A 237 -3.11 -12.34 -3.71
N ASN A 238 -2.70 -11.37 -2.89
CA ASN A 238 -2.07 -10.13 -3.36
C ASN A 238 -0.68 -9.96 -2.73
N MET A 239 0.36 -9.93 -3.57
CA MET A 239 1.75 -9.63 -3.24
C MET A 239 2.28 -8.40 -3.98
N SER A 240 1.38 -7.59 -4.56
CA SER A 240 1.77 -6.40 -5.33
C SER A 240 2.65 -5.47 -4.50
N SER A 241 3.72 -4.96 -5.12
CA SER A 241 4.71 -4.08 -4.51
C SER A 241 5.34 -4.58 -3.20
N MET A 242 5.25 -5.88 -2.87
CA MET A 242 5.67 -6.38 -1.55
C MET A 242 7.13 -6.03 -1.21
N PHE A 243 8.03 -6.09 -2.19
CA PHE A 243 9.47 -5.79 -2.06
C PHE A 243 9.93 -4.66 -3.01
N GLU A 244 9.00 -3.79 -3.44
CA GLU A 244 9.33 -2.63 -4.27
C GLU A 244 10.33 -1.71 -3.56
N SER A 245 11.41 -1.33 -4.24
CA SER A 245 12.54 -0.54 -3.71
C SER A 245 13.08 -1.06 -2.36
N SER A 246 12.93 -2.36 -2.08
CA SER A 246 13.39 -3.01 -0.83
C SER A 246 14.85 -3.47 -0.93
N LYS A 247 15.52 -3.56 0.22
CA LYS A 247 16.86 -4.16 0.36
C LYS A 247 16.85 -5.69 0.52
N PHE A 248 15.67 -6.31 0.45
CA PHE A 248 15.49 -7.73 0.71
C PHE A 248 16.23 -8.61 -0.32
N THR A 249 17.01 -9.56 0.19
CA THR A 249 17.75 -10.58 -0.60
C THR A 249 17.57 -12.00 -0.04
N GLY A 250 16.68 -12.18 0.94
CA GLY A 250 16.46 -13.45 1.62
C GLY A 250 15.84 -14.54 0.73
N ASP A 251 15.97 -15.80 1.16
CA ASP A 251 15.45 -16.96 0.44
C ASP A 251 13.91 -17.05 0.52
N ILE A 252 13.26 -17.08 -0.63
CA ILE A 252 11.81 -17.28 -0.83
C ILE A 252 11.52 -18.38 -1.87
N SER A 253 12.53 -19.19 -2.22
CA SER A 253 12.44 -20.23 -3.27
C SER A 253 11.37 -21.28 -2.98
N LYS A 254 11.11 -21.56 -1.70
CA LYS A 254 10.16 -22.61 -1.26
C LYS A 254 8.72 -22.13 -1.09
N TRP A 255 8.45 -20.86 -1.35
CA TRP A 255 7.10 -20.32 -1.23
C TRP A 255 6.15 -20.94 -2.26
N LYS A 256 4.93 -21.29 -1.81
CA LYS A 256 3.88 -21.82 -2.69
C LYS A 256 2.99 -20.69 -3.18
N THR A 257 3.21 -20.25 -4.40
CA THR A 257 2.55 -19.07 -5.00
C THR A 257 1.31 -19.39 -5.84
N THR A 258 0.83 -20.64 -5.84
CA THR A 258 -0.22 -21.13 -6.76
C THR A 258 -1.54 -20.37 -6.71
N ASN A 259 -1.84 -19.72 -5.59
CA ASN A 259 -3.10 -18.98 -5.43
C ASN A 259 -2.93 -17.45 -5.50
N VAL A 260 -1.70 -16.96 -5.68
CA VAL A 260 -1.47 -15.52 -5.85
C VAL A 260 -2.08 -15.10 -7.19
N THR A 261 -2.82 -13.99 -7.19
CA THR A 261 -3.47 -13.43 -8.37
C THR A 261 -2.80 -12.15 -8.85
N ASP A 262 -2.09 -11.44 -7.97
CA ASP A 262 -1.49 -10.14 -8.24
C ASP A 262 -0.07 -10.07 -7.67
N MET A 263 0.90 -9.87 -8.55
CA MET A 263 2.33 -9.67 -8.25
C MET A 263 2.87 -8.39 -8.90
N SER A 264 1.99 -7.45 -9.25
CA SER A 264 2.40 -6.21 -9.89
C SER A 264 3.42 -5.47 -9.04
N TYR A 265 4.52 -5.02 -9.65
CA TYR A 265 5.60 -4.25 -9.02
C TYR A 265 6.29 -4.95 -7.84
N MET A 266 6.12 -6.27 -7.67
CA MET A 266 6.61 -6.99 -6.48
C MET A 266 8.11 -6.78 -6.21
N PHE A 267 8.95 -6.72 -7.25
CA PHE A 267 10.39 -6.50 -7.18
C PHE A 267 10.85 -5.29 -8.00
N CYS A 268 9.97 -4.33 -8.27
CA CYS A 268 10.31 -3.09 -8.95
C CYS A 268 11.40 -2.34 -8.18
N GLU A 269 12.46 -1.89 -8.85
CA GLU A 269 13.64 -1.23 -8.27
C GLU A 269 14.30 -2.02 -7.11
N SER A 270 14.08 -3.34 -7.05
CA SER A 270 14.60 -4.20 -5.97
C SER A 270 16.00 -4.72 -6.30
N VAL A 271 16.80 -4.89 -5.24
CA VAL A 271 18.10 -5.59 -5.30
C VAL A 271 17.96 -7.12 -5.25
N PHE A 272 16.74 -7.64 -5.20
CA PHE A 272 16.48 -9.08 -5.13
C PHE A 272 16.93 -9.78 -6.41
N ASN A 273 17.75 -10.84 -6.26
CA ASN A 273 18.20 -11.71 -7.35
C ASN A 273 18.28 -13.18 -6.89
N GLY A 274 17.39 -13.57 -5.96
CA GLY A 274 17.33 -14.92 -5.41
C GLY A 274 16.55 -15.89 -6.31
N ASP A 275 16.73 -17.19 -6.08
CA ASP A 275 16.06 -18.25 -6.84
C ASP A 275 14.54 -18.28 -6.56
N ILE A 276 13.76 -18.17 -7.64
CA ILE A 276 12.29 -18.28 -7.66
C ILE A 276 11.83 -19.19 -8.83
N SER A 277 12.72 -20.03 -9.34
CA SER A 277 12.49 -20.87 -10.52
C SER A 277 11.36 -21.89 -10.34
N GLU A 278 11.12 -22.35 -9.11
CA GLU A 278 10.10 -23.35 -8.77
C GLU A 278 8.74 -22.74 -8.41
N TRP A 279 8.58 -21.41 -8.51
CA TRP A 279 7.28 -20.76 -8.31
C TRP A 279 6.28 -21.16 -9.40
N ASN A 280 5.01 -21.30 -9.00
CA ASN A 280 3.93 -21.66 -9.90
C ASN A 280 2.87 -20.55 -9.93
N LEU A 281 2.82 -19.84 -11.05
CA LEU A 281 2.03 -18.61 -11.23
C LEU A 281 0.70 -18.86 -11.95
N ILE A 282 0.19 -20.09 -11.91
CA ILE A 282 -0.97 -20.51 -12.71
C ILE A 282 -2.25 -19.69 -12.44
N SER A 283 -2.33 -19.00 -11.30
CA SER A 283 -3.46 -18.11 -10.95
C SER A 283 -3.17 -16.62 -11.14
N VAL A 284 -1.92 -16.23 -11.42
CA VAL A 284 -1.53 -14.82 -11.53
C VAL A 284 -2.18 -14.19 -12.76
N LYS A 285 -2.74 -13.00 -12.55
CA LYS A 285 -3.41 -12.16 -13.54
C LYS A 285 -2.60 -10.93 -13.91
N TYR A 286 -1.77 -10.45 -12.98
CA TYR A 286 -0.99 -9.23 -13.13
C TYR A 286 0.48 -9.47 -12.73
N LEU A 287 1.37 -9.33 -13.71
CA LEU A 287 2.83 -9.28 -13.58
C LEU A 287 3.36 -7.89 -13.97
N GLU A 288 2.49 -6.88 -13.92
CA GLU A 288 2.83 -5.53 -14.34
C GLU A 288 4.01 -5.00 -13.51
N GLY A 289 5.09 -4.57 -14.16
CA GLY A 289 6.24 -3.97 -13.49
C GLY A 289 6.98 -4.88 -12.51
N THR A 290 6.74 -6.20 -12.50
CA THR A 290 7.29 -7.09 -11.46
C THR A 290 8.81 -6.97 -11.32
N PHE A 291 9.55 -6.83 -12.42
CA PHE A 291 11.01 -6.64 -12.44
C PHE A 291 11.45 -5.33 -13.11
N LYS A 292 10.59 -4.32 -13.14
CA LYS A 292 10.94 -2.98 -13.65
C LYS A 292 12.14 -2.43 -12.86
N GLU A 293 13.15 -1.93 -13.57
CA GLU A 293 14.39 -1.37 -13.00
C GLU A 293 15.11 -2.33 -12.01
N SER A 294 14.86 -3.64 -12.13
CA SER A 294 15.44 -4.66 -11.26
C SER A 294 16.73 -5.23 -11.83
N ILE A 295 17.64 -5.64 -10.93
CA ILE A 295 18.85 -6.39 -11.27
C ILE A 295 18.58 -7.90 -11.48
N PHE A 296 17.35 -8.35 -11.29
CA PHE A 296 16.98 -9.76 -11.33
C PHE A 296 17.34 -10.42 -12.67
N ASN A 297 18.03 -11.56 -12.61
CA ASN A 297 18.44 -12.33 -13.80
C ASN A 297 18.52 -13.85 -13.52
N GLN A 298 17.64 -14.38 -12.67
CA GLN A 298 17.56 -15.82 -12.39
C GLN A 298 16.65 -16.55 -13.38
N ASP A 299 16.73 -17.89 -13.39
CA ASP A 299 15.88 -18.74 -14.23
C ASP A 299 14.40 -18.67 -13.81
N ILE A 300 13.55 -18.30 -14.76
CA ILE A 300 12.08 -18.27 -14.64
C ILE A 300 11.40 -19.01 -15.80
N SER A 301 12.16 -19.85 -16.53
CA SER A 301 11.68 -20.57 -17.71
C SER A 301 10.52 -21.53 -17.43
N LYS A 302 10.42 -22.04 -16.18
CA LYS A 302 9.40 -22.98 -15.72
C LYS A 302 8.09 -22.32 -15.27
N TRP A 303 8.04 -20.99 -15.22
CA TRP A 303 6.90 -20.26 -14.72
C TRP A 303 5.64 -20.53 -15.56
N LYS A 304 4.53 -20.86 -14.87
CA LYS A 304 3.23 -21.10 -15.50
C LYS A 304 2.41 -19.82 -15.53
N VAL A 305 2.58 -19.00 -16.57
CA VAL A 305 1.91 -17.68 -16.70
C VAL A 305 0.62 -17.69 -17.54
N GLY A 306 0.08 -18.87 -17.85
CA GLY A 306 -1.06 -19.06 -18.79
C GLY A 306 -2.36 -18.33 -18.47
N CYS A 307 -2.49 -17.78 -17.26
CA CYS A 307 -3.66 -17.02 -16.82
C CYS A 307 -3.42 -15.51 -16.78
N CYS A 308 -2.18 -15.06 -17.00
CA CYS A 308 -1.77 -13.68 -16.83
C CYS A 308 -2.28 -12.82 -17.99
N LYS A 309 -2.88 -11.68 -17.64
CA LYS A 309 -3.49 -10.74 -18.57
C LYS A 309 -2.63 -9.51 -18.81
N ASN A 310 -1.92 -9.07 -17.77
CA ASN A 310 -1.14 -7.84 -17.81
C ASN A 310 0.34 -8.14 -17.52
N PHE A 311 1.18 -7.90 -18.51
CA PHE A 311 2.65 -7.97 -18.45
C PHE A 311 3.30 -6.61 -18.64
N ALA A 312 2.53 -5.52 -18.62
CA ALA A 312 3.05 -4.19 -18.90
C ALA A 312 4.22 -3.87 -17.97
N TYR A 313 5.27 -3.26 -18.50
CA TYR A 313 6.49 -2.89 -17.77
C TYR A 313 7.26 -4.04 -17.08
N CYS A 314 6.90 -5.31 -17.28
CA CYS A 314 7.42 -6.42 -16.47
C CYS A 314 8.96 -6.46 -16.40
N PHE A 315 9.65 -6.17 -17.51
CA PHE A 315 11.11 -6.09 -17.62
C PHE A 315 11.59 -4.72 -18.15
N ASP A 316 10.82 -3.66 -17.92
CA ASP A 316 11.19 -2.27 -18.26
C ASP A 316 12.50 -1.88 -17.55
N ASN A 317 13.49 -1.40 -18.31
CA ASN A 317 14.84 -1.09 -17.87
C ASN A 317 15.51 -2.21 -17.02
N SER A 318 15.18 -3.47 -17.34
CA SER A 318 15.67 -4.65 -16.61
C SER A 318 16.98 -5.19 -17.18
N LYS A 319 17.78 -5.85 -16.32
CA LYS A 319 18.97 -6.63 -16.72
C LYS A 319 18.67 -8.08 -17.08
N PHE A 320 17.38 -8.45 -17.10
CA PHE A 320 16.95 -9.81 -17.39
C PHE A 320 17.30 -10.25 -18.82
N THR A 321 17.91 -11.43 -18.95
CA THR A 321 18.32 -12.05 -20.22
C THR A 321 17.94 -13.54 -20.30
N GLY A 322 17.22 -14.05 -19.29
CA GLY A 322 16.88 -15.46 -19.16
C GLY A 322 15.89 -15.98 -20.21
N ASP A 323 15.78 -17.29 -20.32
CA ASP A 323 14.87 -17.95 -21.26
C ASP A 323 13.41 -17.89 -20.78
N ILE A 324 12.53 -17.33 -21.60
CA ILE A 324 11.08 -17.27 -21.42
C ILE A 324 10.32 -17.79 -22.65
N SER A 325 11.00 -18.51 -23.54
CA SER A 325 10.44 -19.04 -24.80
C SER A 325 9.26 -19.99 -24.58
N ASN A 326 9.22 -20.67 -23.44
CA ASN A 326 8.17 -21.64 -23.08
C ASN A 326 6.98 -21.02 -22.32
N TRP A 327 6.99 -19.71 -22.08
CA TRP A 327 5.86 -19.05 -21.42
C TRP A 327 4.60 -19.12 -22.29
N LEU A 328 3.51 -19.60 -21.69
CA LEU A 328 2.19 -19.59 -22.33
C LEU A 328 1.54 -18.23 -22.10
N VAL A 329 1.62 -17.33 -23.08
CA VAL A 329 1.11 -15.94 -22.97
C VAL A 329 -0.23 -15.71 -23.66
N SER A 330 -0.95 -16.77 -24.05
CA SER A 330 -2.19 -16.66 -24.83
C SER A 330 -3.34 -15.93 -24.13
N ALA A 331 -3.25 -15.66 -22.83
CA ALA A 331 -4.24 -14.86 -22.09
C ALA A 331 -3.87 -13.37 -21.95
N ALA A 332 -2.69 -12.98 -22.43
CA ALA A 332 -2.21 -11.61 -22.33
C ALA A 332 -3.09 -10.66 -23.16
N GLU A 333 -3.46 -9.55 -22.54
CA GLU A 333 -4.23 -8.45 -23.13
C GLU A 333 -3.38 -7.17 -23.19
N ASN A 334 -2.45 -6.98 -22.24
CA ASN A 334 -1.54 -5.83 -22.17
C ASN A 334 -0.07 -6.29 -22.03
N MET A 335 0.79 -5.82 -22.94
CA MET A 335 2.25 -6.00 -22.93
C MET A 335 3.02 -4.66 -23.14
N GLU A 336 2.38 -3.53 -22.84
CA GLU A 336 2.99 -2.20 -22.98
C GLU A 336 4.32 -2.10 -22.23
N TYR A 337 5.34 -1.57 -22.88
CA TYR A 337 6.67 -1.34 -22.30
C TYR A 337 7.34 -2.57 -21.65
N MET A 338 6.87 -3.80 -21.96
CA MET A 338 7.33 -5.01 -21.27
C MET A 338 8.85 -5.19 -21.31
N PHE A 339 9.51 -4.81 -22.41
CA PHE A 339 10.97 -4.87 -22.60
C PHE A 339 11.56 -3.51 -23.00
N CYS A 340 10.90 -2.40 -22.62
CA CYS A 340 11.43 -1.05 -22.81
C CYS A 340 12.81 -0.93 -22.14
N GLU A 341 13.80 -0.35 -22.81
CA GLU A 341 15.20 -0.22 -22.38
C GLU A 341 15.84 -1.52 -21.83
N SER A 342 15.31 -2.69 -22.21
CA SER A 342 15.74 -3.98 -21.68
C SER A 342 16.93 -4.57 -22.43
N GLU A 343 17.77 -5.33 -21.69
CA GLU A 343 18.85 -6.14 -22.26
C GLU A 343 18.36 -7.44 -22.92
N PHE A 344 17.06 -7.75 -22.79
CA PHE A 344 16.48 -8.99 -23.30
C PHE A 344 16.57 -9.12 -24.82
N ASN A 345 17.10 -10.26 -25.30
CA ASN A 345 17.17 -10.61 -26.72
C ASN A 345 16.97 -12.13 -26.94
N GLY A 346 16.15 -12.75 -26.08
CA GLY A 346 15.80 -14.18 -26.12
C GLY A 346 14.75 -14.50 -27.17
N ASP A 347 14.59 -15.79 -27.50
CA ASP A 347 13.59 -16.25 -28.47
C ASP A 347 12.18 -16.23 -27.87
N ILE A 348 11.29 -15.45 -28.48
CA ILE A 348 9.86 -15.35 -28.17
C ILE A 348 8.98 -15.59 -29.42
N SER A 349 9.56 -16.14 -30.49
CA SER A 349 8.89 -16.40 -31.78
C SER A 349 7.67 -17.32 -31.66
N ARG A 350 7.60 -18.13 -30.60
CA ARG A 350 6.52 -19.09 -30.33
C ARG A 350 5.38 -18.55 -29.48
N TRP A 351 5.50 -17.33 -28.98
CA TRP A 351 4.45 -16.72 -28.17
C TRP A 351 3.18 -16.53 -28.98
N ASN A 352 2.05 -16.93 -28.39
CA ASN A 352 0.74 -16.61 -28.95
C ASN A 352 0.26 -15.28 -28.37
N VAL A 353 0.43 -14.21 -29.16
CA VAL A 353 0.04 -12.84 -28.81
C VAL A 353 -1.33 -12.44 -29.38
N SER A 354 -2.13 -13.39 -29.89
CA SER A 354 -3.38 -13.09 -30.61
C SER A 354 -4.46 -12.40 -29.78
N ASN A 355 -4.34 -12.37 -28.45
CA ASN A 355 -5.28 -11.69 -27.55
C ASN A 355 -4.78 -10.34 -27.03
N VAL A 356 -3.53 -9.99 -27.35
CA VAL A 356 -2.94 -8.73 -26.91
C VAL A 356 -3.59 -7.57 -27.67
N LYS A 357 -3.93 -6.52 -26.94
CA LYS A 357 -4.53 -5.29 -27.46
C LYS A 357 -3.57 -4.11 -27.38
N LEU A 358 -2.76 -4.07 -26.32
CA LEU A 358 -1.86 -2.95 -26.01
C LEU A 358 -0.40 -3.44 -26.06
N MET A 359 0.41 -2.88 -26.96
CA MET A 359 1.83 -3.21 -27.16
C MET A 359 2.74 -1.98 -27.21
N SER A 360 2.25 -0.80 -26.86
CA SER A 360 3.03 0.43 -26.97
C SER A 360 4.33 0.37 -26.19
N GLY A 361 5.41 0.82 -26.83
CA GLY A 361 6.75 0.83 -26.26
C GLY A 361 7.34 -0.54 -25.91
N MET A 362 6.75 -1.67 -26.34
CA MET A 362 7.16 -3.01 -25.87
C MET A 362 8.66 -3.27 -26.00
N PHE A 363 9.31 -2.77 -27.07
CA PHE A 363 10.75 -2.87 -27.31
C PHE A 363 11.43 -1.51 -27.51
N SER A 364 10.83 -0.40 -27.04
CA SER A 364 11.46 0.92 -27.12
C SER A 364 12.82 0.91 -26.42
N GLY A 365 13.86 1.45 -27.04
CA GLY A 365 15.25 1.45 -26.52
C GLY A 365 15.87 0.06 -26.32
N SER A 366 15.24 -1.01 -26.80
CA SER A 366 15.67 -2.39 -26.57
C SER A 366 16.75 -2.87 -27.55
N LYS A 367 17.58 -3.82 -27.10
CA LYS A 367 18.51 -4.59 -27.96
C LYS A 367 17.85 -5.74 -28.71
N PHE A 368 16.54 -5.94 -28.53
CA PHE A 368 15.80 -7.03 -29.13
C PHE A 368 15.85 -6.97 -30.66
N ASN A 369 16.27 -8.08 -31.28
CA ASN A 369 16.32 -8.23 -32.74
C ASN A 369 16.13 -9.70 -33.14
N ARG A 370 15.07 -10.34 -32.62
CA ARG A 370 14.70 -11.73 -32.96
C ARG A 370 13.47 -11.78 -33.84
N ASP A 371 13.36 -12.87 -34.59
CA ASP A 371 12.24 -13.13 -35.48
C ASP A 371 10.92 -13.24 -34.71
N ILE A 372 10.00 -12.32 -35.02
CA ILE A 372 8.62 -12.26 -34.53
C ILE A 372 7.62 -12.18 -35.70
N SER A 373 8.06 -12.54 -36.92
CA SER A 373 7.24 -12.52 -38.14
C SER A 373 5.94 -13.34 -38.01
N LYS A 374 5.97 -14.38 -37.18
CA LYS A 374 4.83 -15.31 -36.97
C LYS A 374 3.82 -14.86 -35.92
N TRP A 375 4.05 -13.71 -35.28
CA TRP A 375 3.09 -13.20 -34.31
C TRP A 375 1.79 -12.79 -35.00
N ASN A 376 0.67 -13.23 -34.43
CA ASN A 376 -0.64 -12.73 -34.83
C ASN A 376 -0.97 -11.47 -34.03
N VAL A 377 -0.81 -10.31 -34.67
CA VAL A 377 -1.06 -8.98 -34.06
C VAL A 377 -2.41 -8.37 -34.49
N SER A 378 -3.31 -9.15 -35.10
CA SER A 378 -4.57 -8.64 -35.68
C SER A 378 -5.53 -8.00 -34.68
N ASN A 379 -5.34 -8.22 -33.38
CA ASN A 379 -6.17 -7.65 -32.30
C ASN A 379 -5.49 -6.47 -31.57
N VAL A 380 -4.26 -6.12 -31.94
CA VAL A 380 -3.53 -5.02 -31.33
C VAL A 380 -4.08 -3.70 -31.88
N CYS A 381 -4.50 -2.81 -30.99
CA CYS A 381 -5.02 -1.50 -31.34
C CYS A 381 -4.03 -0.35 -31.09
N GLU A 382 -3.00 -0.58 -30.30
CA GLU A 382 -2.06 0.44 -29.81
C GLU A 382 -0.63 -0.09 -29.95
N MET A 383 0.13 0.50 -30.87
CA MET A 383 1.52 0.12 -31.21
C MET A 383 2.49 1.30 -31.24
N SER A 384 2.12 2.44 -30.64
CA SER A 384 3.00 3.60 -30.54
C SER A 384 4.33 3.22 -29.88
N TRP A 385 5.44 3.73 -30.41
CA TRP A 385 6.80 3.53 -29.88
C TRP A 385 7.31 2.08 -29.80
N ILE A 386 6.64 1.08 -30.41
CA ILE A 386 6.99 -0.34 -30.19
C ILE A 386 8.47 -0.67 -30.45
N PHE A 387 9.10 -0.02 -31.44
CA PHE A 387 10.52 -0.18 -31.81
C PHE A 387 11.30 1.15 -31.81
N GLU A 388 10.79 2.19 -31.17
CA GLU A 388 11.49 3.49 -31.02
C GLU A 388 12.88 3.25 -30.39
N ASP A 389 13.93 3.88 -30.93
CA ASP A 389 15.32 3.75 -30.45
C ASP A 389 15.84 2.30 -30.32
N SER A 390 15.18 1.32 -30.96
CA SER A 390 15.55 -0.09 -30.86
C SER A 390 16.51 -0.53 -31.97
N MET A 391 17.12 -1.71 -31.80
CA MET A 391 17.99 -2.33 -32.83
C MET A 391 17.23 -3.29 -33.76
N PHE A 392 15.91 -3.25 -33.76
CA PHE A 392 15.08 -4.22 -34.48
C PHE A 392 15.21 -4.05 -36.00
N ASN A 393 15.47 -5.16 -36.71
CA ASN A 393 15.46 -5.18 -38.18
C ASN A 393 15.09 -6.57 -38.73
N GLN A 394 13.97 -7.14 -38.25
CA GLN A 394 13.45 -8.42 -38.76
C GLN A 394 12.17 -8.22 -39.58
N ASP A 395 11.89 -9.14 -40.50
CA ASP A 395 10.70 -9.08 -41.35
C ASP A 395 9.40 -9.17 -40.54
N ILE A 396 8.53 -8.18 -40.72
CA ILE A 396 7.19 -8.08 -40.14
C ILE A 396 6.15 -7.69 -41.21
N SER A 397 6.50 -7.85 -42.49
CA SER A 397 5.67 -7.43 -43.63
C SER A 397 4.32 -8.14 -43.71
N ASP A 398 4.22 -9.33 -43.11
CA ASP A 398 3.01 -10.16 -43.07
C ASP A 398 2.12 -9.91 -41.84
N TRP A 399 2.47 -8.96 -40.96
CA TRP A 399 1.62 -8.58 -39.83
C TRP A 399 0.30 -7.95 -40.30
N ASP A 400 -0.81 -8.44 -39.75
CA ASP A 400 -2.12 -7.80 -39.90
C ASP A 400 -2.26 -6.66 -38.88
N VAL A 401 -2.10 -5.44 -39.34
CA VAL A 401 -2.16 -4.21 -38.52
C VAL A 401 -3.48 -3.44 -38.71
N SER A 402 -4.51 -4.08 -39.25
CA SER A 402 -5.79 -3.43 -39.58
C SER A 402 -6.59 -2.92 -38.37
N SER A 403 -6.32 -3.47 -37.18
CA SER A 403 -6.92 -3.01 -35.93
C SER A 403 -6.17 -1.86 -35.26
N VAL A 404 -4.97 -1.50 -35.74
CA VAL A 404 -4.14 -0.46 -35.12
C VAL A 404 -4.77 0.91 -35.31
N GLN A 405 -4.98 1.61 -34.21
CA GLN A 405 -5.56 2.96 -34.15
C GLN A 405 -4.52 4.02 -33.83
N GLU A 406 -3.43 3.64 -33.15
CA GLU A 406 -2.34 4.53 -32.75
C GLU A 406 -0.98 3.88 -33.05
N SER A 407 -0.14 4.58 -33.81
CA SER A 407 1.18 4.08 -34.29
C SER A 407 2.28 5.14 -34.27
N PHE A 408 2.21 6.11 -33.35
CA PHE A 408 3.17 7.21 -33.30
C PHE A 408 4.60 6.72 -33.05
N SER A 409 5.56 7.24 -33.81
CA SER A 409 7.00 7.00 -33.60
C SER A 409 7.37 5.52 -33.54
N MET A 410 6.66 4.67 -34.28
CA MET A 410 6.81 3.21 -34.21
C MET A 410 8.26 2.75 -34.48
N PHE A 411 8.92 3.41 -35.44
CA PHE A 411 10.30 3.13 -35.88
C PHE A 411 11.21 4.36 -35.77
N ASP A 412 10.89 5.33 -34.91
CA ASP A 412 11.77 6.50 -34.75
C ASP A 412 13.15 6.05 -34.23
N ASN A 413 14.23 6.57 -34.85
CA ASN A 413 15.62 6.14 -34.64
C ASN A 413 15.91 4.62 -34.74
N CYS A 414 15.01 3.83 -35.31
CA CYS A 414 15.19 2.39 -35.53
C CYS A 414 15.87 2.14 -36.90
N PRO A 415 16.84 1.21 -37.03
CA PRO A 415 17.50 0.92 -38.30
C PRO A 415 16.63 0.10 -39.27
N PHE A 416 15.35 -0.14 -38.93
CA PHE A 416 14.43 -0.95 -39.71
C PHE A 416 14.22 -0.37 -41.11
N ASP A 417 14.46 -1.20 -42.13
CA ASP A 417 14.30 -0.85 -43.54
C ASP A 417 13.46 -1.88 -44.31
N GLY A 418 12.57 -2.61 -43.63
CA GLY A 418 11.67 -3.58 -44.26
C GLY A 418 10.66 -2.94 -45.23
N ASP A 419 10.08 -3.76 -46.10
CA ASP A 419 8.99 -3.36 -47.00
C ASP A 419 7.64 -3.60 -46.31
N LEU A 420 6.93 -2.52 -45.97
CA LEU A 420 5.62 -2.56 -45.31
C LEU A 420 4.49 -2.23 -46.27
N SER A 421 4.68 -2.35 -47.60
CA SER A 421 3.67 -1.95 -48.57
C SER A 421 2.38 -2.78 -48.56
N ARG A 422 2.34 -3.87 -47.79
CA ARG A 422 1.15 -4.70 -47.58
C ARG A 422 0.33 -4.29 -46.37
N TRP A 423 0.88 -3.46 -45.49
CA TRP A 423 0.19 -3.03 -44.28
C TRP A 423 -1.00 -2.14 -44.62
N GLN A 424 -2.09 -2.34 -43.88
CA GLN A 424 -3.28 -1.51 -43.92
C GLN A 424 -3.61 -1.18 -42.48
N LEU A 425 -3.45 0.08 -42.07
CA LEU A 425 -3.75 0.54 -40.72
C LEU A 425 -5.24 0.86 -40.58
N GLY A 426 -5.72 0.94 -39.33
CA GLY A 426 -7.12 1.28 -39.03
C GLY A 426 -7.51 2.68 -39.51
N GLU A 427 -8.82 2.88 -39.74
CA GLU A 427 -9.36 4.19 -40.12
C GLU A 427 -8.98 5.24 -39.07
N HIS A 428 -8.40 6.36 -39.53
CA HIS A 428 -7.91 7.47 -38.69
C HIS A 428 -6.63 7.21 -37.87
N CYS A 429 -5.91 6.11 -38.10
CA CYS A 429 -4.61 5.89 -37.48
C CYS A 429 -3.61 6.99 -37.87
N GLY A 430 -2.96 7.61 -36.87
CA GLY A 430 -1.91 8.60 -37.09
C GLY A 430 -0.63 7.94 -37.60
N ILE A 431 -0.13 8.40 -38.75
CA ILE A 431 1.11 7.87 -39.39
C ILE A 431 2.14 9.00 -39.45
N ASP A 432 3.34 8.77 -38.95
CA ASP A 432 4.48 9.66 -39.15
C ASP A 432 5.12 9.48 -40.54
N GLU A 433 5.99 10.42 -40.93
CA GLU A 433 6.61 10.41 -42.27
C GLU A 433 7.44 9.13 -42.53
N HIS A 434 8.11 8.60 -41.50
CA HIS A 434 8.95 7.42 -41.65
C HIS A 434 8.13 6.16 -41.90
N LEU A 435 7.09 5.93 -41.10
CA LEU A 435 6.17 4.79 -41.29
C LEU A 435 5.44 4.89 -42.64
N TRP A 436 5.05 6.10 -43.04
CA TRP A 436 4.44 6.35 -44.35
C TRP A 436 5.35 5.90 -45.50
N ASP A 437 6.64 6.23 -45.42
CA ASP A 437 7.64 5.88 -46.41
C ASP A 437 7.87 4.36 -46.53
N LEU A 438 7.91 3.64 -45.40
CA LEU A 438 8.04 2.18 -45.38
C LEU A 438 6.82 1.49 -46.02
N MET A 439 5.62 2.05 -45.81
CA MET A 439 4.37 1.56 -46.40
C MET A 439 4.22 1.92 -47.90
N HIS A 440 4.96 2.91 -48.39
CA HIS A 440 4.91 3.36 -49.80
C HIS A 440 6.21 3.12 -50.55
N LYS A 441 7.08 2.24 -50.03
CA LYS A 441 8.42 1.98 -50.57
C LYS A 441 8.41 1.58 -52.05
N ASN A 442 7.42 0.78 -52.46
CA ASN A 442 7.21 0.34 -53.86
C ASN A 442 6.60 1.42 -54.79
N ASN A 443 6.15 2.56 -54.25
CA ASN A 443 5.58 3.68 -55.02
C ASN A 443 6.61 4.77 -55.36
N LYS A 444 7.87 4.64 -54.90
CA LYS A 444 8.96 5.61 -55.15
C LYS A 444 9.89 5.23 -56.30
N THR A 445 9.61 4.14 -57.04
CA THR A 445 10.48 3.58 -58.09
C THR A 445 10.01 3.78 -59.54
N ASP A 446 9.04 4.67 -59.81
CA ASP A 446 8.59 5.02 -61.17
C ASP A 446 8.96 6.45 -61.59
#